data_AF-X1C6E7-F1
#
_entry.id   AF-X1C6E7-F1
#
_cell.length_a   1.000
_cell.length_b   1.000
_cell.length_c   1.000
_cell.angle_alpha   90.00
_cell.angle_beta   90.00
_cell.angle_gamma   90.00
#
_symmetry.space_group_name_H-M   'P 1'
#
loop_
_entity.id
_entity.type
_entity.pdbx_description
1 polymer ?
#
loop_
_entity_poly.entity_id
_entity_poly.type
_entity_poly.pdbx_seq_one_letter_code
_entity_poly.pdbx_strand_id
1 'polypeptide(L)'
;EYMDLYGRALVDMAIDLINGYLFCGQASTKVDMEVARSVEDGQSDNGTISMKERKAKIARRYISKNAPKIAALAELIRTGNKSTFSDYEALIGPIAAE
;
A
#
# COMPACT_ATOMS: atom_id res chain seq x y z
N GLU A 1 -23.71 -10.34 2.83
CA GLU A 1 -24.21 -8.94 2.87
C GLU A 1 -23.17 -7.94 3.36
N TYR A 2 -22.84 -7.81 4.65
CA TYR A 2 -21.92 -6.74 5.10
C TYR A 2 -20.46 -6.93 4.65
N MET A 3 -20.01 -8.19 4.51
CA MET A 3 -18.65 -8.52 4.06
C MET A 3 -18.43 -8.28 2.55
N ASP A 4 -19.49 -8.31 1.74
CA ASP A 4 -19.38 -8.12 0.28
C ASP A 4 -19.08 -6.66 -0.06
N LEU A 5 -19.58 -5.73 0.75
CA LEU A 5 -19.45 -4.29 0.51
C LEU A 5 -18.09 -3.71 0.90
N TYR A 6 -17.52 -4.23 2.00
CA TYR A 6 -16.31 -3.69 2.60
C TYR A 6 -15.12 -4.66 2.58
N GLY A 7 -15.34 -5.92 2.20
CA GLY A 7 -14.33 -6.97 2.26
C GLY A 7 -13.08 -6.62 1.47
N ARG A 8 -13.22 -6.05 0.27
CA ARG A 8 -12.05 -5.64 -0.53
C ARG A 8 -11.24 -4.54 0.15
N ALA A 9 -11.90 -3.47 0.60
CA ALA A 9 -11.25 -2.36 1.29
C ALA A 9 -10.53 -2.84 2.56
N LEU A 10 -11.16 -3.74 3.32
CA LEU A 10 -10.59 -4.32 4.54
C LEU A 10 -9.33 -5.15 4.24
N VAL A 11 -9.39 -6.02 3.23
CA VAL A 11 -8.26 -6.85 2.81
C VAL A 11 -7.11 -5.98 2.28
N ASP A 12 -7.41 -4.95 1.48
CA ASP A 12 -6.39 -4.04 0.96
C ASP A 12 -5.64 -3.30 2.08
N MET A 13 -6.36 -2.82 3.11
CA MET A 13 -5.72 -2.22 4.28
C MET A 13 -4.85 -3.23 5.03
N ALA A 14 -5.34 -4.46 5.22
CA ALA A 14 -4.58 -5.49 5.93
C ALA A 14 -3.26 -5.82 5.20
N ILE A 15 -3.31 -5.96 3.88
CA ILE A 15 -2.11 -6.20 3.06
C ILE A 15 -1.12 -5.05 3.19
N ASP A 16 -1.58 -3.79 3.10
CA ASP A 16 -0.72 -2.63 3.23
C ASP A 16 -0.04 -2.54 4.61
N LEU A 17 -0.77 -2.88 5.68
CA LEU A 17 -0.24 -2.93 7.04
C LEU A 17 0.79 -4.07 7.23
N ILE A 18 0.46 -5.29 6.80
CA ILE A 18 1.35 -6.45 6.92
C ILE A 18 2.65 -6.22 6.14
N ASN A 19 2.56 -5.74 4.89
CA ASN A 19 3.75 -5.43 4.10
C ASN A 19 4.59 -4.33 4.75
N GLY A 20 3.96 -3.28 5.28
CA GLY A 20 4.66 -2.23 6.03
C GLY A 20 5.42 -2.78 7.24
N TYR A 21 4.77 -3.65 8.02
CA TYR A 21 5.38 -4.34 9.16
C TYR A 21 6.59 -5.20 8.73
N LEU A 22 6.44 -5.99 7.67
CA LEU A 22 7.53 -6.83 7.15
C LEU A 22 8.70 -5.99 6.63
N PHE A 23 8.44 -4.85 6.00
CA PHE A 23 9.51 -3.92 5.59
C PHE A 23 10.24 -3.30 6.78
N CYS A 24 9.53 -2.94 7.85
CA CYS A 24 10.15 -2.52 9.11
C CYS A 24 11.04 -3.63 9.67
N GLY A 25 10.58 -4.88 9.68
CA GLY A 25 11.38 -6.04 10.09
C GLY A 25 12.68 -6.19 9.28
N GLN A 26 12.61 -6.01 7.96
CA GLN A 26 13.81 -6.01 7.10
C GLN A 26 14.75 -4.84 7.37
N ALA A 27 14.22 -3.66 7.68
CA ALA A 27 15.01 -2.49 8.04
C ALA A 27 15.72 -2.66 9.39
N SER A 28 15.11 -3.41 10.31
CA SER A 28 15.68 -3.78 11.62
C SER A 28 16.58 -5.01 11.58
N THR A 29 17.09 -5.40 10.41
CA THR A 29 18.04 -6.52 10.30
C THR A 29 19.28 -6.28 11.17
N LYS A 30 19.77 -7.34 11.81
CA LYS A 30 21.01 -7.32 12.60
C LYS A 30 22.25 -7.58 11.76
N VAL A 31 22.07 -8.00 10.51
CA VAL A 31 23.17 -8.30 9.58
C VAL A 31 23.80 -7.00 9.11
N ASP A 32 25.12 -6.89 9.32
CA ASP A 32 25.91 -5.81 8.76
C ASP A 32 26.39 -6.23 7.36
N MET A 33 25.81 -5.58 6.36
CA MET A 33 26.08 -5.85 4.95
C MET A 33 26.02 -4.54 4.16
N GLU A 34 27.01 -4.33 3.30
CA GLU A 34 27.07 -3.21 2.37
C GLU A 34 26.51 -3.64 1.01
N VAL A 35 25.79 -2.73 0.35
CA VAL A 35 25.16 -2.96 -0.95
C VAL A 35 25.61 -1.87 -1.92
N ALA A 36 25.92 -2.23 -3.16
CA ALA A 36 26.24 -1.26 -4.20
C ALA A 36 25.05 -0.29 -4.41
N ARG A 37 25.34 1.01 -4.47
CA ARG A 37 24.38 1.99 -4.98
C ARG A 37 24.30 1.88 -6.50
N SER A 38 23.11 2.16 -7.04
CA SER A 38 22.97 2.39 -8.47
C SER A 38 23.73 3.66 -8.84
N VAL A 39 24.58 3.54 -9.85
CA VAL A 39 25.36 4.64 -10.41
C VAL A 39 24.43 5.47 -11.29
N GLU A 40 24.32 6.78 -11.07
CA GLU A 40 23.67 7.68 -12.04
C GLU A 40 24.59 7.85 -13.27
N ASP A 41 24.01 7.92 -14.47
CA ASP A 41 24.74 8.01 -15.74
C ASP A 41 25.83 9.10 -15.68
N GLY A 42 27.10 8.68 -15.72
CA GLY A 42 28.26 9.56 -15.80
C GLY A 42 29.03 9.82 -14.50
N GLN A 43 28.60 9.29 -13.35
CA GLN A 43 29.32 9.49 -12.07
C GLN A 43 29.99 8.19 -11.62
N SER A 44 31.31 8.08 -11.70
CA SER A 44 32.07 6.87 -11.33
C SER A 44 32.18 6.65 -9.82
N ASP A 45 31.18 7.03 -9.03
CA ASP A 45 31.19 6.81 -7.59
C ASP A 45 30.59 5.44 -7.26
N ASN A 46 31.46 4.47 -7.03
CA ASN A 46 31.12 3.10 -6.65
C ASN A 46 30.72 3.03 -5.15
N GLY A 47 29.84 3.95 -4.73
CA GLY A 47 29.46 4.14 -3.35
C GLY A 47 28.65 2.95 -2.85
N THR A 48 29.06 2.35 -1.73
CA THR A 48 28.22 1.37 -1.03
C THR A 48 27.27 2.08 -0.06
N ILE A 49 26.16 1.41 0.25
CA ILE A 49 25.23 1.82 1.29
C ILE A 49 24.96 0.63 2.19
N SER A 50 24.87 0.88 3.50
CA SER A 50 24.43 -0.14 4.44
C SER A 50 23.04 -0.66 4.04
N MET A 51 22.90 -1.99 4.04
CA MET A 51 21.63 -2.66 3.76
C MET A 51 20.52 -2.15 4.69
N LYS A 52 20.85 -1.83 5.95
CA LYS A 52 19.92 -1.26 6.93
C LYS A 52 19.40 0.09 6.48
N GLU A 53 20.28 1.00 6.05
CA GLU A 53 19.89 2.32 5.55
C GLU A 53 19.03 2.19 4.29
N ARG A 54 19.42 1.33 3.35
CA ARG A 54 18.65 1.08 2.12
C ARG A 54 17.25 0.55 2.42
N LYS A 55 17.12 -0.46 3.30
CA LYS A 55 15.81 -1.03 3.67
C LYS A 55 14.97 -0.04 4.48
N ALA A 56 15.57 0.77 5.33
CA ALA A 56 14.86 1.82 6.06
C ALA A 56 14.24 2.87 5.12
N LYS A 57 14.97 3.28 4.07
CA LYS A 57 14.45 4.18 3.03
C LYS A 57 13.26 3.56 2.28
N ILE A 58 13.35 2.27 1.91
CA ILE A 58 12.27 1.54 1.24
C ILE A 58 11.04 1.44 2.15
N ALA A 59 11.21 1.04 3.41
CA ALA A 59 10.13 0.92 4.38
C ALA A 59 9.42 2.26 4.58
N ARG A 60 10.18 3.33 4.80
CA ARG A 60 9.63 4.69 4.94
C ARG A 60 8.82 5.11 3.72
N ARG A 61 9.37 4.91 2.51
CA ARG A 61 8.65 5.21 1.27
C ARG A 61 7.34 4.44 1.16
N TYR A 62 7.36 3.13 1.46
CA TYR A 62 6.15 2.31 1.39
C TYR A 62 5.06 2.81 2.35
N ILE A 63 5.44 3.07 3.61
CA ILE A 63 4.51 3.54 4.64
C ILE A 63 3.94 4.91 4.28
N SER A 64 4.80 5.88 3.92
CA SER A 64 4.35 7.22 3.56
C SER A 64 3.43 7.23 2.33
N LYS A 65 3.66 6.34 1.36
CA LYS A 65 2.81 6.21 0.17
C LYS A 65 1.44 5.59 0.52
N ASN A 66 1.40 4.56 1.36
CA ASN A 66 0.18 3.78 1.59
C ASN A 66 -0.65 4.25 2.78
N ALA A 67 -0.08 4.99 3.73
CA ALA A 67 -0.81 5.58 4.86
C ALA A 67 -2.08 6.38 4.44
N PRO A 68 -2.06 7.29 3.45
CA PRO A 68 -3.26 8.00 3.04
C PRO A 68 -4.32 7.08 2.42
N LYS A 69 -3.90 6.03 1.70
CA LYS A 69 -4.81 5.02 1.14
C LYS A 69 -5.54 4.26 2.24
N ILE A 70 -4.82 3.83 3.28
CA ILE A 70 -5.41 3.15 4.45
C ILE A 70 -6.44 4.06 5.14
N ALA A 71 -6.10 5.34 5.35
CA ALA A 71 -7.01 6.29 5.97
C ALA A 71 -8.31 6.47 5.16
N ALA A 72 -8.20 6.61 3.84
CA ALA A 72 -9.37 6.75 2.96
C ALA A 72 -10.25 5.50 2.96
N LEU A 73 -9.66 4.30 2.93
CA LEU A 73 -10.40 3.04 3.00
C LEU A 73 -11.09 2.84 4.34
N ALA A 74 -10.41 3.20 5.44
CA ALA A 74 -11.01 3.15 6.77
C ALA A 74 -12.23 4.08 6.87
N GLU A 75 -12.14 5.29 6.31
CA GLU A 75 -13.26 6.23 6.28
C GLU A 75 -14.42 5.67 5.45
N LEU A 76 -14.13 5.16 4.24
CA LEU A 76 -15.14 4.53 3.37
C LEU A 76 -15.95 3.46 4.11
N ILE A 77 -15.28 2.55 4.82
CA ILE A 77 -15.94 1.49 5.58
C ILE A 77 -16.82 2.06 6.70
N ARG A 78 -16.34 3.12 7.37
CA ARG A 78 -17.07 3.76 8.48
C ARG A 78 -18.30 4.54 8.03
N THR A 79 -18.37 4.97 6.77
CA THR A 79 -19.56 5.64 6.25
C THR A 79 -20.82 4.76 6.30
N GLY A 80 -20.67 3.43 6.29
CA GLY A 80 -21.82 2.52 6.28
C GLY A 80 -22.68 2.63 5.03
N ASN A 81 -22.15 3.23 3.95
CA ASN A 81 -22.88 3.44 2.71
C ASN A 81 -23.31 2.09 2.11
N LYS A 82 -24.62 1.92 1.85
CA LYS A 82 -25.25 0.75 1.21
C LYS A 82 -25.98 1.10 -0.10
N SER A 83 -25.70 2.28 -0.68
CA SER A 83 -26.36 2.78 -1.89
C SER A 83 -26.19 1.85 -3.08
N THR A 84 -25.12 1.06 -3.12
CA THR A 84 -24.90 0.00 -4.11
C THR A 84 -25.99 -1.06 -4.11
N PHE A 85 -26.71 -1.25 -2.99
CA PHE A 85 -27.86 -2.16 -2.90
C PHE A 85 -29.19 -1.42 -3.04
N SER A 86 -29.35 -0.25 -2.41
CA SER A 86 -30.63 0.47 -2.41
C SER A 86 -30.90 1.22 -3.71
N ASP A 87 -29.85 1.78 -4.31
CA ASP A 87 -29.95 2.70 -5.44
C ASP A 87 -29.34 2.06 -6.69
N TYR A 88 -29.21 0.73 -6.70
CA TYR A 88 -28.55 -0.01 -7.76
C TYR A 88 -29.09 0.39 -9.13
N GLU A 89 -30.42 0.32 -9.33
CA GLU A 89 -31.08 0.68 -10.59
C GLU A 89 -30.85 2.12 -11.03
N ALA A 90 -30.64 3.06 -10.10
CA ALA A 90 -30.33 4.45 -10.41
C ALA A 90 -28.85 4.66 -10.73
N LEU A 91 -27.97 3.84 -10.16
CA LEU A 91 -26.51 3.93 -10.32
C LEU A 91 -26.01 3.17 -11.56
N ILE A 92 -26.61 2.04 -11.89
CA ILE A 92 -26.30 1.31 -13.13
C ILE A 92 -27.09 1.92 -14.29
N GLY A 93 -26.37 2.52 -15.24
CA GLY A 93 -26.95 3.07 -16.46
C GLY A 93 -27.73 2.01 -17.26
N PRO A 94 -28.62 2.43 -18.18
CA PRO A 94 -29.46 1.52 -18.94
C PRO A 94 -28.59 0.50 -19.69
N ILE A 95 -28.89 -0.78 -19.48
CA ILE A 95 -28.29 -1.87 -20.24
C ILE A 95 -28.88 -1.77 -21.65
N ALA A 96 -28.04 -1.60 -22.67
CA ALA A 96 -28.50 -1.66 -24.05
C ALA A 96 -29.15 -3.02 -24.29
N ALA A 97 -30.41 -3.03 -24.73
CA ALA A 97 -31.04 -4.24 -25.21
C ALA A 97 -30.27 -4.71 -26.46
N GLU A 98 -29.93 -6.01 -26.51
CA GLU A 98 -29.32 -6.65 -27.69
C GLU A 98 -30.15 -6.44 -28.97
#